data_AF-A0A085NQ86-F1
#
_entry.id   AF-A0A085NQ86-F1
#
_cell.length_a   1.000
_cell.length_b   1.000
_cell.length_c   1.000
_cell.angle_alpha   90.00
_cell.angle_beta   90.00
_cell.angle_gamma   90.00
#
_symmetry.space_group_name_H-M   'P 1'
#
loop_
_entity.id
_entity.type
_entity.pdbx_description
1 polymer ?
#
loop_
_entity_poly.entity_id
_entity_poly.type
_entity_poly.pdbx_seq_one_letter_code
_entity_poly.pdbx_strand_id
1 'polypeptide(L)'
;METEFWTALTDLLGKSYSERAHDSSRCREKKILQLLRHVKRIATTSLQKAQVLLLQKKIPDEPWDDVTIEYFFGKLSAMDSNNFVGNMGVGEREGRVYSNLVAQRHYRLMHGIGRSGDIAEMQPKALGSSLINKLSNSLALHAIQLSGIRSCVGCRVFPVATGMALALCLTFLRKLRPSATRIVWSRIDQRTCVKCMTFTGLEVVVVEQKPSANGDQYLETDLAGIRTAISNSPQEVLCVISTTSCFAPRSPDRVVQIAQLCADFGVPHLINNAYGLQSEQICNDIEQASRKGRVDLFVQSCDKNFMVPVGGAIVGAFSADVIDGISRIYPGRASADPSIDLLITLLSMGTSGYLSLIKERTTKCYPALRDGIAKWASEMGETVLSSPANPISIAVSLRNLDALCNDRPSNVCALGSMLFSRNISGARVVPKEANAVIDGLTFQCWGSHTSSPTCSYLVVAAAIGMKQEDVPLFLNVLSDAYRKFRAKYGRPIQDFEVNGESMICEPNPDGSLLIRWSTAGFGKTKSRKRNAIRLTFRGAFGELNHNLQCKFYDSTDSHALWGDKFVSMKLECSTGEAGFASVVQEELK
;
A
#
# COMPACT_ATOMS: atom_id res chain seq x y z
N MET A 1 2.53 -30.12 42.57
CA MET A 1 3.37 -30.14 41.36
C MET A 1 4.18 -28.87 41.14
N GLU A 2 3.60 -27.68 40.92
CA GLU A 2 4.44 -26.47 40.71
C GLU A 2 5.24 -26.09 41.97
N THR A 3 4.59 -26.12 43.14
CA THR A 3 5.26 -25.94 44.43
C THR A 3 6.31 -27.03 44.67
N GLU A 4 6.03 -28.28 44.30
CA GLU A 4 6.95 -29.41 44.45
C GLU A 4 8.18 -29.28 43.52
N PHE A 5 8.01 -28.77 42.30
CA PHE A 5 9.12 -28.49 41.39
C PHE A 5 10.08 -27.47 42.00
N TRP A 6 9.56 -26.33 42.49
CA TRP A 6 10.39 -25.30 43.12
C TRP A 6 10.99 -25.75 44.46
N THR A 7 10.29 -26.61 45.21
CA THR A 7 10.85 -27.26 46.40
C THR A 7 12.01 -28.16 46.03
N ALA A 8 11.84 -29.10 45.08
CA ALA A 8 12.91 -29.99 44.64
C ALA A 8 14.10 -29.23 44.04
N LEU A 9 13.85 -28.15 43.30
CA LEU A 9 14.89 -27.29 42.76
C LEU A 9 15.66 -26.55 43.87
N THR A 10 14.96 -26.13 44.92
CA THR A 10 15.56 -25.50 46.10
C THR A 10 16.49 -26.45 46.84
N ASP A 11 16.09 -27.71 46.98
CA ASP A 11 16.91 -28.75 47.61
C ASP A 11 18.19 -29.03 46.81
N LEU A 12 18.14 -28.91 45.47
CA LEU A 12 19.28 -29.17 44.58
C LEU A 12 20.22 -27.98 44.38
N LEU A 13 19.68 -26.77 44.19
CA LEU A 13 20.45 -25.57 43.82
C LEU A 13 20.67 -24.60 44.99
N GLY A 14 20.02 -24.84 46.13
CA GLY A 14 19.97 -23.92 47.25
C GLY A 14 18.93 -22.82 47.07
N LYS A 15 18.42 -22.33 48.20
CA LYS A 15 17.30 -21.38 48.29
C LYS A 15 17.50 -20.10 47.48
N SER A 16 18.65 -19.44 47.61
CA SER A 16 18.90 -18.14 46.97
C SER A 16 18.98 -18.19 45.44
N TYR A 17 19.35 -19.32 44.85
CA TYR A 17 19.38 -19.51 43.39
C TYR A 17 18.00 -19.91 42.87
N SER A 18 17.31 -20.81 43.58
CA SER A 18 15.94 -21.22 43.25
C SER A 18 14.95 -20.05 43.31
N GLU A 19 15.03 -19.20 44.35
CA GLU A 19 14.17 -18.01 44.49
C GLU A 19 14.36 -17.03 43.31
N ARG A 20 15.60 -16.77 42.90
CA ARG A 20 15.87 -15.91 41.73
C ARG A 20 15.29 -16.46 40.44
N ALA A 21 15.41 -17.77 40.20
CA ALA A 21 14.84 -18.42 39.03
C ALA A 21 13.30 -18.39 39.06
N HIS A 22 12.71 -18.67 40.23
CA HIS A 22 11.27 -18.63 40.45
C HIS A 22 10.70 -17.22 40.22
N ASP A 23 11.35 -16.19 40.75
CA ASP A 23 10.93 -14.81 40.57
C ASP A 23 10.96 -14.39 39.08
N SER A 24 11.97 -14.83 38.32
CA SER A 24 12.02 -14.60 36.87
C SER A 24 10.85 -15.27 36.12
N SER A 25 10.50 -16.51 36.49
CA SER A 25 9.35 -17.23 35.93
C SER A 25 8.03 -16.51 36.26
N ARG A 26 7.84 -16.14 37.53
CA ARG A 26 6.64 -15.44 38.01
C ARG A 26 6.41 -14.10 37.32
N CYS A 27 7.47 -13.38 36.97
CA CYS A 27 7.36 -12.14 36.19
C CYS A 27 6.68 -12.37 34.82
N ARG A 28 7.03 -13.44 34.10
CA ARG A 28 6.40 -13.80 32.82
C ARG A 28 4.95 -14.25 33.01
N GLU A 29 4.71 -15.08 34.02
CA GLU A 29 3.36 -15.54 34.33
C GLU A 29 2.43 -14.40 34.74
N LYS A 30 2.95 -13.39 35.45
CA LYS A 30 2.19 -12.19 35.78
C LYS A 30 1.73 -11.47 34.52
N LYS A 31 2.60 -11.31 33.51
CA LYS A 31 2.23 -10.72 32.20
C LYS A 31 1.13 -11.54 31.50
N ILE A 32 1.27 -12.87 31.47
CA ILE A 32 0.26 -13.76 30.88
C ILE A 32 -1.08 -13.67 31.62
N LEU A 33 -1.05 -13.72 32.96
CA LEU A 33 -2.25 -13.61 33.78
C LEU A 33 -2.91 -12.24 33.60
N GLN A 34 -2.15 -11.17 33.45
CA GLN A 34 -2.68 -9.86 33.13
C GLN A 34 -3.43 -9.85 31.78
N LEU A 35 -2.87 -10.46 30.74
CA LEU A 35 -3.54 -10.61 29.44
C LEU A 35 -4.84 -11.44 29.53
N LEU A 36 -4.82 -12.52 30.31
CA LEU A 36 -5.92 -13.48 30.41
C LEU A 36 -7.01 -13.08 31.40
N ARG A 37 -6.72 -12.20 32.36
CA ARG A 37 -7.66 -11.84 33.43
C ARG A 37 -8.95 -11.27 32.87
N HIS A 38 -10.05 -11.76 33.43
CA HIS A 38 -11.37 -11.16 33.27
C HIS A 38 -11.59 -10.20 34.44
N VAL A 39 -12.36 -9.13 34.22
CA VAL A 39 -12.80 -8.25 35.31
C VAL A 39 -13.72 -9.06 36.23
N LYS A 40 -13.19 -9.61 37.32
CA LYS A 40 -14.01 -9.97 38.49
C LYS A 40 -14.08 -8.72 39.37
N ARG A 41 -15.26 -8.09 39.47
CA ARG A 41 -15.57 -7.25 40.63
C ARG A 41 -15.56 -8.19 41.84
N ILE A 42 -14.50 -8.13 42.64
CA ILE A 42 -14.52 -8.74 43.97
C ILE A 42 -15.31 -7.76 44.84
N ALA A 43 -16.57 -8.09 45.11
CA ALA A 43 -17.34 -7.42 46.16
C ALA A 43 -16.84 -7.96 47.51
N THR A 44 -15.78 -7.38 48.06
CA THR A 44 -15.41 -7.61 49.46
C THR A 44 -16.06 -6.55 50.32
N THR A 45 -17.00 -6.98 51.16
CA THR A 45 -17.55 -6.21 52.27
C THR A 45 -16.42 -5.76 53.21
N SER A 46 -16.57 -4.54 53.75
CA SER A 46 -15.70 -3.80 54.67
C SER A 46 -14.50 -3.05 54.06
N LEU A 47 -14.70 -1.73 53.87
CA LEU A 47 -13.78 -0.58 54.05
C LEU A 47 -12.28 -0.67 53.67
N GLN A 48 -11.85 -1.60 52.83
CA GLN A 48 -10.52 -1.60 52.22
C GLN A 48 -10.62 -1.51 50.69
N LYS A 49 -10.01 -0.45 50.16
CA LYS A 49 -9.89 -0.05 48.74
C LYS A 49 -10.11 -1.20 47.74
N ALA A 50 -11.22 -1.14 47.00
CA ALA A 50 -11.42 -1.92 45.79
C ALA A 50 -10.38 -1.50 44.73
N GLN A 51 -9.19 -2.13 44.71
CA GLN A 51 -8.26 -2.00 43.60
C GLN A 51 -8.79 -2.84 42.43
N VAL A 52 -9.50 -2.17 41.52
CA VAL A 52 -9.83 -2.71 40.21
C VAL A 52 -8.54 -2.75 39.39
N LEU A 53 -7.86 -3.91 39.35
CA LEU A 53 -6.78 -4.14 38.39
C LEU A 53 -7.41 -4.47 37.02
N LEU A 54 -7.55 -3.46 36.16
CA LEU A 54 -8.04 -3.57 34.78
C LEU A 54 -6.92 -4.03 33.85
N LEU A 55 -6.78 -5.33 33.60
CA LEU A 55 -6.19 -5.80 32.35
C LEU A 55 -7.16 -6.78 31.72
N GLN A 56 -7.73 -6.33 30.60
CA GLN A 56 -8.65 -7.08 29.74
C GLN A 56 -7.84 -7.60 28.55
N LYS A 57 -8.36 -8.59 27.82
CA LYS A 57 -7.87 -9.16 26.55
C LYS A 57 -7.56 -8.09 25.48
N LYS A 58 -6.55 -7.29 25.75
CA LYS A 58 -6.14 -6.07 25.08
C LYS A 58 -4.64 -6.19 24.85
N ILE A 59 -4.16 -5.41 23.91
CA ILE A 59 -2.74 -5.27 23.63
C ILE A 59 -2.06 -4.75 24.91
N PRO A 60 -0.96 -5.36 25.38
CA PRO A 60 -0.25 -4.87 26.56
C PRO A 60 0.25 -3.45 26.31
N ASP A 61 0.32 -2.61 27.36
CA ASP A 61 0.81 -1.24 27.19
C ASP A 61 2.25 -1.23 26.66
N GLU A 62 3.10 -2.05 27.27
CA GLU A 62 4.50 -2.25 26.90
C GLU A 62 4.73 -3.57 26.13
N PRO A 63 5.69 -3.58 25.18
CA PRO A 63 6.18 -4.76 24.48
C PRO A 63 6.47 -5.96 25.39
N TRP A 64 6.13 -7.15 24.92
CA TRP A 64 6.69 -8.38 25.44
C TRP A 64 7.98 -8.73 24.69
N ASP A 65 8.98 -9.20 25.44
CA ASP A 65 10.18 -9.81 24.89
C ASP A 65 9.88 -11.18 24.26
N ASP A 66 10.70 -11.58 23.28
CA ASP A 66 10.52 -12.82 22.53
C ASP A 66 10.46 -14.05 23.43
N VAL A 67 11.29 -14.11 24.47
CA VAL A 67 11.31 -15.22 25.44
C VAL A 67 9.98 -15.35 26.18
N THR A 68 9.35 -14.23 26.54
CA THR A 68 8.01 -14.23 27.17
C THR A 68 6.94 -14.69 26.18
N ILE A 69 7.00 -14.26 24.91
CA ILE A 69 6.06 -14.68 23.87
C ILE A 69 6.21 -16.18 23.61
N GLU A 70 7.42 -16.69 23.41
CA GLU A 70 7.71 -18.11 23.21
C GLU A 70 7.27 -18.95 24.41
N TYR A 71 7.52 -18.48 25.64
CA TYR A 71 7.05 -19.14 26.86
C TYR A 71 5.52 -19.25 26.88
N PHE A 72 4.81 -18.19 26.50
CA PHE A 72 3.36 -18.20 26.40
C PHE A 72 2.86 -19.18 25.32
N PHE A 73 3.44 -19.13 24.12
CA PHE A 73 3.10 -20.03 23.02
C PHE A 73 3.43 -21.50 23.33
N GLY A 74 4.49 -21.77 24.08
CA GLY A 74 4.79 -23.10 24.62
C GLY A 74 3.68 -23.64 25.51
N LYS A 75 3.14 -22.80 26.42
CA LYS A 75 1.97 -23.17 27.23
C LYS A 75 0.73 -23.45 26.38
N LEU A 76 0.44 -22.60 25.38
CA LEU A 76 -0.71 -22.79 24.48
C LEU A 76 -0.58 -24.06 23.65
N SER A 77 0.61 -24.30 23.08
CA SER A 77 0.92 -25.48 22.27
C SER A 77 0.67 -26.78 23.04
N ALA A 78 1.08 -26.83 24.31
CA ALA A 78 0.86 -27.98 25.18
C ALA A 78 -0.63 -28.27 25.50
N MET A 79 -1.54 -27.32 25.24
CA MET A 79 -2.98 -27.48 25.45
C MET A 79 -3.72 -28.11 24.25
N ASP A 80 -3.06 -28.25 23.10
CA ASP A 80 -3.63 -28.93 21.94
C ASP A 80 -3.38 -30.44 22.01
N SER A 81 -4.40 -31.23 21.70
CA SER A 81 -4.37 -32.69 21.95
C SER A 81 -3.29 -33.42 21.15
N ASN A 82 -2.90 -32.90 19.99
CA ASN A 82 -1.80 -33.44 19.19
C ASN A 82 -0.42 -33.35 19.89
N ASN A 83 -0.30 -32.57 20.97
CA ASN A 83 0.91 -32.43 21.77
C ASN A 83 0.79 -33.08 23.16
N PHE A 84 -0.34 -33.74 23.49
CA PHE A 84 -0.48 -34.41 24.78
C PHE A 84 0.44 -35.63 24.87
N VAL A 85 1.09 -35.78 26.03
CA VAL A 85 1.85 -36.99 26.35
C VAL A 85 0.89 -38.18 26.41
N GLY A 86 1.16 -39.22 25.63
CA GLY A 86 0.30 -40.40 25.55
C GLY A 86 -0.97 -40.22 24.70
N ASN A 87 -1.07 -39.16 23.88
CA ASN A 87 -2.16 -39.05 22.90
C ASN A 87 -2.15 -40.25 21.95
N MET A 88 -3.31 -40.88 21.77
CA MET A 88 -3.54 -41.91 20.76
C MET A 88 -4.63 -41.43 19.80
N GLY A 89 -4.21 -40.86 18.67
CA GLY A 89 -5.13 -40.37 17.65
C GLY A 89 -5.59 -41.49 16.72
N VAL A 90 -6.88 -41.85 16.79
CA VAL A 90 -7.53 -42.88 15.92
C VAL A 90 -8.47 -42.27 14.88
N GLY A 91 -8.46 -40.94 14.73
CA GLY A 91 -9.24 -40.23 13.73
C GLY A 91 -8.46 -39.91 12.44
N GLU A 92 -9.16 -39.28 11.52
CA GLU A 92 -8.65 -38.80 10.22
C GLU A 92 -7.98 -37.42 10.34
N ARG A 93 -8.36 -36.62 11.35
CA ARG A 93 -7.85 -35.26 11.57
C ARG A 93 -7.25 -35.10 12.98
N GLU A 94 -6.12 -35.77 13.20
CA GLU A 94 -5.42 -35.84 14.49
C GLU A 94 -4.22 -34.89 14.62
N GLY A 95 -4.03 -33.97 13.66
CA GLY A 95 -2.93 -32.99 13.74
C GLY A 95 -1.53 -33.60 13.60
N ARG A 96 -1.42 -34.80 13.00
CA ARG A 96 -0.14 -35.46 12.72
C ARG A 96 0.66 -34.63 11.70
N VAL A 97 1.95 -34.41 11.96
CA VAL A 97 2.86 -33.64 11.08
C VAL A 97 4.06 -34.49 10.73
N TYR A 98 4.35 -34.61 9.43
CA TYR A 98 5.49 -35.39 8.94
C TYR A 98 6.83 -34.64 9.10
N SER A 99 6.86 -33.35 8.76
CA SER A 99 8.08 -32.53 8.81
C SER A 99 8.23 -31.79 10.14
N ASN A 100 9.36 -31.98 10.80
CA ASN A 100 9.69 -31.25 12.03
C ASN A 100 9.84 -29.75 11.81
N LEU A 101 10.32 -29.31 10.63
CA LEU A 101 10.41 -27.88 10.30
C LEU A 101 9.01 -27.25 10.20
N VAL A 102 8.04 -27.97 9.65
CA VAL A 102 6.63 -27.54 9.62
C VAL A 102 6.05 -27.50 11.03
N ALA A 103 6.36 -28.50 11.85
CA ALA A 103 5.89 -28.54 13.24
C ALA A 103 6.41 -27.34 14.06
N GLN A 104 7.71 -27.03 13.94
CA GLN A 104 8.39 -26.00 14.70
C GLN A 104 7.97 -24.58 14.29
N ARG A 105 7.95 -24.28 12.98
CA ARG A 105 7.60 -22.93 12.49
C ARG A 105 6.17 -22.49 12.84
N HIS A 106 5.31 -23.44 13.18
CA HIS A 106 3.92 -23.24 13.57
C HIS A 106 3.68 -23.42 15.08
N TYR A 107 4.74 -23.40 15.90
CA TYR A 107 4.67 -23.60 17.35
C TYR A 107 3.92 -24.89 17.75
N ARG A 108 3.91 -25.90 16.87
CA ARG A 108 3.19 -27.19 17.03
C ARG A 108 1.67 -27.07 17.16
N LEU A 109 1.07 -25.98 16.69
CA LEU A 109 -0.38 -25.74 16.69
C LEU A 109 -1.01 -26.20 15.36
N MET A 110 -1.55 -27.43 15.32
CA MET A 110 -1.81 -28.14 14.04
C MET A 110 -3.29 -28.31 13.68
N HIS A 111 -4.19 -27.93 14.58
CA HIS A 111 -5.61 -28.20 14.40
C HIS A 111 -6.40 -27.07 13.71
N GLY A 112 -5.75 -25.93 13.47
CA GLY A 112 -6.37 -24.72 12.95
C GLY A 112 -7.33 -24.06 13.95
N ILE A 113 -8.15 -23.15 13.46
CA ILE A 113 -9.18 -22.45 14.24
C ILE A 113 -10.60 -22.88 13.84
N GLY A 114 -11.51 -22.79 14.81
CA GLY A 114 -12.93 -23.04 14.60
C GLY A 114 -13.35 -24.51 14.54
N ARG A 115 -14.60 -24.70 14.14
CA ARG A 115 -15.25 -26.01 13.92
C ARG A 115 -15.99 -26.01 12.59
N SER A 116 -16.61 -27.16 12.26
CA SER A 116 -17.30 -27.34 10.99
C SER A 116 -18.44 -26.34 10.75
N GLY A 117 -19.11 -25.88 11.81
CA GLY A 117 -20.26 -24.99 11.72
C GLY A 117 -19.99 -23.51 12.03
N ASP A 118 -18.86 -23.17 12.66
CA ASP A 118 -18.52 -21.79 13.03
C ASP A 118 -17.01 -21.64 13.26
N ILE A 119 -16.39 -20.65 12.61
CA ILE A 119 -14.96 -20.36 12.73
C ILE A 119 -14.58 -19.80 14.11
N ALA A 120 -15.53 -19.25 14.86
CA ALA A 120 -15.32 -18.72 16.21
C ALA A 120 -15.52 -19.77 17.31
N GLU A 121 -16.00 -20.97 16.97
CA GLU A 121 -16.29 -22.02 17.95
C GLU A 121 -15.02 -22.59 18.59
N MET A 122 -15.09 -22.92 19.88
CA MET A 122 -13.99 -23.58 20.58
C MET A 122 -13.82 -25.00 20.07
N GLN A 123 -12.59 -25.40 19.79
CA GLN A 123 -12.21 -26.75 19.36
C GLN A 123 -11.76 -27.59 20.56
N PRO A 124 -12.52 -28.64 20.97
CA PRO A 124 -12.14 -29.47 22.11
C PRO A 124 -10.78 -30.17 21.94
N LYS A 125 -10.39 -30.53 20.71
CA LYS A 125 -9.08 -31.11 20.40
C LYS A 125 -7.93 -30.08 20.41
N ALA A 126 -8.23 -28.79 20.47
CA ALA A 126 -7.27 -27.71 20.23
C ALA A 126 -7.59 -26.48 21.09
N LEU A 127 -7.47 -26.65 22.41
CA LEU A 127 -7.79 -25.60 23.38
C LEU A 127 -6.81 -24.42 23.28
N GLY A 128 -5.53 -24.68 23.01
CA GLY A 128 -4.50 -23.68 22.77
C GLY A 128 -4.80 -22.87 21.51
N SER A 129 -5.02 -23.54 20.39
CA SER A 129 -5.40 -22.88 19.12
C SER A 129 -6.71 -22.08 19.25
N SER A 130 -7.68 -22.59 20.03
CA SER A 130 -8.93 -21.87 20.31
C SER A 130 -8.70 -20.60 21.14
N LEU A 131 -7.80 -20.66 22.13
CA LEU A 131 -7.43 -19.51 22.95
C LEU A 131 -6.67 -18.46 22.13
N ILE A 132 -5.77 -18.89 21.22
CA ILE A 132 -5.11 -18.01 20.26
C ILE A 132 -6.13 -17.25 19.45
N ASN A 133 -7.07 -17.93 18.78
CA ASN A 133 -8.11 -17.27 17.99
C ASN A 133 -8.88 -16.21 18.81
N LYS A 134 -9.27 -16.56 20.05
CA LYS A 134 -9.99 -15.62 20.94
C LYS A 134 -9.13 -14.41 21.31
N LEU A 135 -7.85 -14.61 21.61
CA LEU A 135 -6.93 -13.52 21.96
C LEU A 135 -6.62 -12.65 20.74
N SER A 136 -6.34 -13.24 19.58
CA SER A 136 -6.10 -12.52 18.33
C SER A 136 -7.30 -11.64 17.96
N ASN A 137 -8.52 -12.17 18.04
CA ASN A 137 -9.74 -11.38 17.81
C ASN A 137 -9.89 -10.22 18.80
N SER A 138 -9.56 -10.44 20.07
CA SER A 138 -9.69 -9.42 21.11
C SER A 138 -8.62 -8.33 20.99
N LEU A 139 -7.38 -8.70 20.67
CA LEU A 139 -6.30 -7.76 20.43
C LEU A 139 -6.49 -6.99 19.12
N ALA A 140 -7.01 -7.65 18.08
CA ALA A 140 -7.44 -6.99 16.84
C ALA A 140 -8.52 -5.94 17.11
N LEU A 141 -9.52 -6.27 17.95
CA LEU A 141 -10.56 -5.30 18.34
C LEU A 141 -9.95 -4.12 19.10
N HIS A 142 -9.01 -4.38 20.01
CA HIS A 142 -8.29 -3.32 20.71
C HIS A 142 -7.48 -2.44 19.75
N ALA A 143 -6.78 -3.03 18.77
CA ALA A 143 -6.08 -2.28 17.73
C ALA A 143 -7.04 -1.38 16.94
N ILE A 144 -8.18 -1.89 16.49
CA ILE A 144 -9.22 -1.12 15.79
C ILE A 144 -9.66 0.10 16.61
N GLN A 145 -9.91 -0.11 17.91
CA GLN A 145 -10.35 0.95 18.83
C GLN A 145 -9.24 1.98 19.10
N LEU A 146 -7.99 1.53 19.25
CA LEU A 146 -6.81 2.39 19.39
C LEU A 146 -6.58 3.25 18.14
N SER A 147 -6.79 2.69 16.95
CA SER A 147 -6.65 3.41 15.67
C SER A 147 -7.72 4.48 15.45
N GLY A 148 -8.84 4.45 16.18
CA GLY A 148 -9.86 5.51 16.16
C GLY A 148 -11.31 5.05 16.01
N ILE A 149 -11.56 3.78 15.63
CA ILE A 149 -12.92 3.23 15.48
C ILE A 149 -13.43 2.71 16.83
N ARG A 150 -13.60 3.64 17.78
CA ARG A 150 -13.86 3.34 19.20
C ARG A 150 -15.20 2.66 19.44
N SER A 151 -16.19 2.90 18.59
CA SER A 151 -17.53 2.29 18.67
C SER A 151 -17.60 0.87 18.11
N CYS A 152 -16.52 0.35 17.52
CA CYS A 152 -16.48 -1.04 17.06
C CYS A 152 -16.78 -2.00 18.22
N VAL A 153 -17.83 -2.80 18.06
CA VAL A 153 -18.35 -3.71 19.10
C VAL A 153 -17.64 -5.06 19.03
N GLY A 154 -17.25 -5.49 17.84
CA GLY A 154 -16.57 -6.76 17.66
C GLY A 154 -15.89 -6.89 16.30
N CYS A 155 -14.91 -7.78 16.23
CA CYS A 155 -14.26 -8.15 14.98
C CYS A 155 -13.88 -9.63 14.93
N ARG A 156 -13.54 -10.11 13.73
CA ARG A 156 -13.03 -11.45 13.47
C ARG A 156 -11.85 -11.41 12.52
N VAL A 157 -10.79 -12.12 12.88
CA VAL A 157 -9.65 -12.40 12.02
C VAL A 157 -10.01 -13.61 11.16
N PHE A 158 -10.05 -13.41 9.85
CA PHE A 158 -10.20 -14.48 8.88
C PHE A 158 -8.86 -14.77 8.19
N PRO A 159 -8.48 -16.03 8.00
CA PRO A 159 -7.24 -16.40 7.31
C PRO A 159 -7.44 -16.39 5.80
N VAL A 160 -7.95 -15.27 5.30
CA VAL A 160 -8.05 -14.97 3.87
C VAL A 160 -7.66 -13.51 3.64
N ALA A 161 -7.17 -13.18 2.44
CA ALA A 161 -6.90 -11.80 2.08
C ALA A 161 -8.19 -10.94 2.04
N THR A 162 -8.05 -9.62 2.09
CA THR A 162 -9.17 -8.65 2.15
C THR A 162 -10.25 -8.89 1.10
N GLY A 163 -9.88 -9.25 -0.13
CA GLY A 163 -10.84 -9.55 -1.19
C GLY A 163 -11.79 -10.69 -0.86
N MET A 164 -11.26 -11.80 -0.36
CA MET A 164 -12.08 -12.94 0.04
C MET A 164 -12.88 -12.63 1.30
N ALA A 165 -12.35 -11.84 2.23
CA ALA A 165 -13.12 -11.35 3.38
C ALA A 165 -14.29 -10.45 2.96
N LEU A 166 -14.11 -9.58 1.95
CA LEU A 166 -15.21 -8.83 1.34
C LEU A 166 -16.24 -9.77 0.69
N ALA A 167 -15.81 -10.80 -0.04
CA ALA A 167 -16.71 -11.79 -0.64
C ALA A 167 -17.51 -12.58 0.42
N LEU A 168 -16.89 -12.91 1.56
CA LEU A 168 -17.58 -13.48 2.73
C LEU A 168 -18.62 -12.50 3.28
N CYS A 169 -18.27 -11.22 3.46
CA CYS A 169 -19.22 -10.19 3.89
C CYS A 169 -20.43 -10.10 2.94
N LEU A 170 -20.19 -10.10 1.62
CA LEU A 170 -21.25 -10.07 0.62
C LEU A 170 -22.13 -11.32 0.66
N THR A 171 -21.53 -12.49 0.85
CA THR A 171 -22.27 -13.76 1.00
C THR A 171 -23.15 -13.74 2.25
N PHE A 172 -22.65 -13.19 3.36
CA PHE A 172 -23.43 -13.00 4.58
C PHE A 172 -24.61 -12.04 4.34
N LEU A 173 -24.36 -10.88 3.75
CA LEU A 173 -25.41 -9.91 3.42
C LEU A 173 -26.46 -10.49 2.48
N ARG A 174 -26.07 -11.39 1.55
CA ARG A 174 -27.00 -12.04 0.63
C ARG A 174 -27.94 -13.00 1.35
N LYS A 175 -27.49 -13.66 2.42
CA LYS A 175 -28.39 -14.43 3.30
C LYS A 175 -29.43 -13.54 3.99
N LEU A 176 -29.06 -12.30 4.33
CA LEU A 176 -29.98 -11.32 4.92
C LEU A 176 -30.89 -10.65 3.87
N ARG A 177 -30.46 -10.60 2.61
CA ARG A 177 -31.17 -9.96 1.50
C ARG A 177 -31.21 -10.89 0.27
N PRO A 178 -31.97 -11.98 0.32
CA PRO A 178 -31.98 -12.98 -0.76
C PRO A 178 -32.55 -12.47 -2.09
N SER A 179 -33.35 -11.39 -2.05
CA SER A 179 -33.90 -10.72 -3.23
C SER A 179 -32.92 -9.77 -3.92
N ALA A 180 -31.75 -9.51 -3.34
CA ALA A 180 -30.80 -8.58 -3.91
C ALA A 180 -30.12 -9.16 -5.16
N THR A 181 -30.07 -8.35 -6.22
CA THR A 181 -29.52 -8.71 -7.54
C THR A 181 -28.26 -7.92 -7.89
N ARG A 182 -28.01 -6.79 -7.21
CA ARG A 182 -26.94 -5.85 -7.59
C ARG A 182 -26.17 -5.27 -6.39
N ILE A 183 -24.92 -4.91 -6.63
CA ILE A 183 -24.01 -4.24 -5.70
C ILE A 183 -23.68 -2.86 -6.26
N VAL A 184 -23.86 -1.80 -5.47
CA VAL A 184 -23.45 -0.45 -5.87
C VAL A 184 -22.04 -0.19 -5.35
N TRP A 185 -21.12 0.23 -6.21
CA TRP A 185 -19.71 0.33 -5.85
C TRP A 185 -19.10 1.66 -6.30
N SER A 186 -18.50 2.37 -5.35
CA SER A 186 -17.69 3.56 -5.62
C SER A 186 -16.36 3.14 -6.24
N ARG A 187 -16.17 3.43 -7.53
CA ARG A 187 -15.06 2.92 -8.37
C ARG A 187 -13.70 3.11 -7.69
N ILE A 188 -12.92 2.04 -7.68
CA ILE A 188 -11.48 2.03 -7.41
C ILE A 188 -10.80 0.95 -8.27
N ASP A 189 -9.73 1.33 -8.95
CA ASP A 189 -9.10 0.47 -9.96
C ASP A 189 -8.08 -0.48 -9.32
N GLN A 190 -8.64 -1.47 -8.62
CA GLN A 190 -7.93 -2.55 -7.98
C GLN A 190 -8.69 -3.85 -8.29
N ARG A 191 -8.01 -4.81 -8.91
CA ARG A 191 -8.64 -6.02 -9.47
C ARG A 191 -9.39 -6.84 -8.41
N THR A 192 -8.81 -7.03 -7.23
CA THR A 192 -9.43 -7.76 -6.11
C THR A 192 -10.77 -7.17 -5.68
N CYS A 193 -10.94 -5.84 -5.71
CA CYS A 193 -12.19 -5.16 -5.36
C CYS A 193 -13.30 -5.48 -6.38
N VAL A 194 -12.95 -5.59 -7.67
CA VAL A 194 -13.90 -6.03 -8.70
C VAL A 194 -14.23 -7.51 -8.52
N LYS A 195 -13.18 -8.34 -8.41
CA LYS A 195 -13.31 -9.80 -8.32
C LYS A 195 -14.12 -10.26 -7.12
N CYS A 196 -14.03 -9.59 -5.96
CA CYS A 196 -14.80 -10.01 -4.78
C CYS A 196 -16.31 -9.80 -4.96
N MET A 197 -16.72 -8.79 -5.75
CA MET A 197 -18.12 -8.55 -6.07
C MET A 197 -18.61 -9.51 -7.14
N THR A 198 -17.87 -9.66 -8.24
CA THR A 198 -18.25 -10.58 -9.34
C THR A 198 -18.26 -12.04 -8.90
N PHE A 199 -17.45 -12.41 -7.90
CA PHE A 199 -17.47 -13.73 -7.27
C PHE A 199 -18.86 -14.10 -6.68
N THR A 200 -19.69 -13.12 -6.34
CA THR A 200 -21.05 -13.36 -5.84
C THR A 200 -22.04 -13.73 -6.94
N GLY A 201 -21.70 -13.48 -8.21
CA GLY A 201 -22.61 -13.60 -9.34
C GLY A 201 -23.70 -12.52 -9.42
N LEU A 202 -23.59 -11.45 -8.63
CA LEU A 202 -24.47 -10.29 -8.69
C LEU A 202 -23.98 -9.25 -9.71
N GLU A 203 -24.90 -8.44 -10.21
CA GLU A 203 -24.57 -7.29 -11.05
C GLU A 203 -23.77 -6.25 -10.23
N VAL A 204 -22.73 -5.68 -10.84
CA VAL A 204 -21.94 -4.60 -10.21
C VAL A 204 -22.26 -3.28 -10.89
N VAL A 205 -22.94 -2.40 -10.16
CA VAL A 205 -23.22 -1.03 -10.59
C VAL A 205 -22.03 -0.16 -10.20
N VAL A 206 -21.18 0.14 -11.18
CA VAL A 206 -19.99 0.99 -11.00
C VAL A 206 -20.41 2.45 -10.97
N VAL A 207 -20.08 3.15 -9.88
CA VAL A 207 -20.22 4.61 -9.76
C VAL A 207 -18.84 5.24 -9.90
N GLU A 208 -18.65 6.00 -10.98
CA GLU A 208 -17.41 6.72 -11.28
C GLU A 208 -17.02 7.72 -10.18
N GLN A 209 -15.72 7.98 -10.04
CA GLN A 209 -15.26 9.09 -9.20
C GLN A 209 -15.38 10.41 -9.97
N LYS A 210 -15.62 11.51 -9.26
CA LYS A 210 -15.72 12.85 -9.84
C LYS A 210 -14.46 13.67 -9.55
N PRO A 211 -13.96 14.45 -10.52
CA PRO A 211 -12.98 15.48 -10.22
C PRO A 211 -13.52 16.46 -9.17
N SER A 212 -12.65 16.90 -8.26
CA SER A 212 -13.00 17.96 -7.30
C SER A 212 -13.41 19.24 -8.03
N ALA A 213 -14.45 19.91 -7.51
CA ALA A 213 -14.99 21.14 -8.09
C ALA A 213 -13.97 22.30 -8.10
N ASN A 214 -12.93 22.22 -7.27
CA ASN A 214 -11.96 23.30 -7.08
C ASN A 214 -10.85 23.33 -8.14
N GLY A 215 -10.85 22.41 -9.12
CA GLY A 215 -9.84 22.36 -10.18
C GLY A 215 -8.52 21.66 -9.78
N ASP A 216 -8.39 21.21 -8.54
CA ASP A 216 -7.20 20.56 -7.95
C ASP A 216 -6.90 19.13 -8.48
N GLN A 217 -7.62 18.69 -9.52
CA GLN A 217 -7.43 17.44 -10.27
C GLN A 217 -7.49 16.11 -9.47
N TYR A 218 -7.76 16.14 -8.17
CA TYR A 218 -8.03 14.92 -7.37
C TYR A 218 -9.48 14.44 -7.52
N LEU A 219 -9.71 13.17 -7.20
CA LEU A 219 -11.00 12.50 -7.38
C LEU A 219 -11.73 12.30 -6.04
N GLU A 220 -13.04 12.53 -6.06
CA GLU A 220 -13.96 12.44 -4.91
C GLU A 220 -15.15 11.52 -5.21
N THR A 221 -15.84 11.11 -4.15
CA THR A 221 -17.07 10.31 -4.22
C THR A 221 -18.19 11.03 -4.97
N ASP A 222 -18.79 10.36 -5.97
CA ASP A 222 -20.04 10.80 -6.56
C ASP A 222 -21.26 10.40 -5.70
N LEU A 223 -21.57 11.20 -4.68
CA LEU A 223 -22.74 10.98 -3.81
C LEU A 223 -24.07 11.00 -4.59
N ALA A 224 -24.16 11.83 -5.63
CA ALA A 224 -25.36 11.90 -6.46
C ALA A 224 -25.52 10.62 -7.30
N GLY A 225 -24.44 10.13 -7.90
CA GLY A 225 -24.41 8.85 -8.62
C GLY A 225 -24.78 7.67 -7.72
N ILE A 226 -24.24 7.61 -6.49
CA ILE A 226 -24.61 6.59 -5.50
C ILE A 226 -26.11 6.69 -5.16
N ARG A 227 -26.62 7.89 -4.86
CA ARG A 227 -28.05 8.11 -4.56
C ARG A 227 -28.94 7.64 -5.72
N THR A 228 -28.60 7.99 -6.95
CA THR A 228 -29.33 7.54 -8.15
C THR A 228 -29.33 6.02 -8.26
N ALA A 229 -28.16 5.39 -8.11
CA ALA A 229 -28.01 3.94 -8.21
C ALA A 229 -28.85 3.17 -7.17
N ILE A 230 -29.00 3.71 -5.95
CA ILE A 230 -29.81 3.06 -4.90
C ILE A 230 -31.31 3.38 -4.97
N SER A 231 -31.69 4.59 -5.43
CA SER A 231 -33.04 5.13 -5.27
C SER A 231 -34.17 4.36 -5.98
N ASN A 232 -33.92 3.83 -7.19
CA ASN A 232 -34.98 3.22 -8.01
C ASN A 232 -35.51 1.89 -7.46
N SER A 233 -34.60 1.04 -6.93
CA SER A 233 -34.93 -0.28 -6.38
C SER A 233 -34.01 -0.61 -5.20
N PRO A 234 -34.19 0.01 -4.01
CA PRO A 234 -33.32 -0.24 -2.85
C PRO A 234 -33.34 -1.70 -2.38
N GLN A 235 -34.47 -2.39 -2.56
CA GLN A 235 -34.68 -3.79 -2.17
C GLN A 235 -33.78 -4.77 -2.95
N GLU A 236 -33.45 -4.41 -4.19
CA GLU A 236 -32.59 -5.18 -5.09
C GLU A 236 -31.10 -4.91 -4.85
N VAL A 237 -30.77 -3.84 -4.12
CA VAL A 237 -29.37 -3.54 -3.76
C VAL A 237 -28.97 -4.38 -2.56
N LEU A 238 -27.91 -5.18 -2.76
CA LEU A 238 -27.30 -5.97 -1.69
C LEU A 238 -26.63 -5.06 -0.66
N CYS A 239 -25.77 -4.17 -1.14
CA CYS A 239 -25.10 -3.15 -0.35
C CYS A 239 -24.50 -2.06 -1.25
N VAL A 240 -24.12 -0.96 -0.61
CA VAL A 240 -23.14 -0.02 -1.16
C VAL A 240 -21.75 -0.41 -0.65
N ILE A 241 -20.77 -0.51 -1.55
CA ILE A 241 -19.36 -0.69 -1.21
C ILE A 241 -18.60 0.62 -1.42
N SER A 242 -18.08 1.17 -0.33
CA SER A 242 -17.16 2.30 -0.35
C SER A 242 -15.75 1.87 -0.01
N THR A 243 -14.76 2.69 -0.35
CA THR A 243 -13.33 2.45 -0.09
C THR A 243 -12.69 3.67 0.56
N THR A 244 -12.06 3.48 1.73
CA THR A 244 -11.34 4.54 2.44
C THR A 244 -9.90 4.62 1.96
N SER A 245 -9.08 3.63 2.28
CA SER A 245 -7.67 3.58 1.90
C SER A 245 -7.54 3.27 0.41
N CYS A 246 -7.06 4.23 -0.38
CA CYS A 246 -6.98 4.14 -1.85
C CYS A 246 -5.73 4.83 -2.41
N PHE A 247 -5.41 4.54 -3.68
CA PHE A 247 -4.32 5.20 -4.38
C PHE A 247 -4.75 6.59 -4.84
N ALA A 248 -3.90 7.59 -4.64
CA ALA A 248 -4.09 8.90 -5.24
C ALA A 248 -4.10 8.78 -6.79
N PRO A 249 -4.81 9.67 -7.52
CA PRO A 249 -5.46 10.90 -7.07
C PRO A 249 -6.85 10.71 -6.45
N ARG A 250 -7.32 9.47 -6.28
CA ARG A 250 -8.56 9.19 -5.54
C ARG A 250 -8.37 9.52 -4.06
N SER A 251 -9.38 10.17 -3.49
CA SER A 251 -9.49 10.39 -2.05
C SER A 251 -10.28 9.27 -1.38
N PRO A 252 -10.13 9.05 -0.05
CA PRO A 252 -11.06 8.23 0.70
C PRO A 252 -12.50 8.61 0.41
N ASP A 253 -13.38 7.62 0.30
CA ASP A 253 -14.79 7.92 0.10
C ASP A 253 -15.33 8.77 1.24
N ARG A 254 -16.33 9.61 0.92
CA ARG A 254 -17.15 10.37 1.87
C ARG A 254 -18.08 9.42 2.66
N VAL A 255 -17.49 8.53 3.46
CA VAL A 255 -18.17 7.39 4.10
C VAL A 255 -19.26 7.82 5.08
N VAL A 256 -19.15 9.01 5.69
CA VAL A 256 -20.19 9.56 6.56
C VAL A 256 -21.46 9.85 5.76
N GLN A 257 -21.33 10.50 4.62
CA GLN A 257 -22.45 10.84 3.73
C GLN A 257 -23.01 9.60 3.04
N ILE A 258 -22.14 8.64 2.64
CA ILE A 258 -22.61 7.34 2.13
C ILE A 258 -23.40 6.60 3.20
N ALA A 259 -22.93 6.56 4.45
CA ALA A 259 -23.64 5.91 5.54
C ALA A 259 -25.01 6.55 5.81
N GLN A 260 -25.12 7.88 5.69
CA GLN A 260 -26.41 8.57 5.77
C GLN A 260 -27.35 8.14 4.63
N LEU A 261 -26.87 8.10 3.38
CA LEU A 261 -27.66 7.58 2.25
C LEU A 261 -28.10 6.13 2.48
N CYS A 262 -27.20 5.27 2.94
CA CYS A 262 -27.50 3.88 3.24
C CYS A 262 -28.57 3.73 4.34
N ALA A 263 -28.56 4.62 5.34
CA ALA A 263 -29.61 4.69 6.35
C ALA A 263 -30.95 5.15 5.74
N ASP A 264 -30.95 6.24 4.98
CA ASP A 264 -32.17 6.81 4.35
C ASP A 264 -32.90 5.80 3.47
N PHE A 265 -32.17 4.99 2.70
CA PHE A 265 -32.74 4.01 1.77
C PHE A 265 -32.81 2.58 2.34
N GLY A 266 -32.37 2.35 3.58
CA GLY A 266 -32.40 1.03 4.21
C GLY A 266 -31.46 0.00 3.55
N VAL A 267 -30.38 0.44 2.90
CA VAL A 267 -29.42 -0.40 2.18
C VAL A 267 -28.17 -0.66 3.04
N PRO A 268 -27.65 -1.89 3.13
CA PRO A 268 -26.41 -2.15 3.86
C PRO A 268 -25.20 -1.40 3.31
N HIS A 269 -24.26 -1.04 4.19
CA HIS A 269 -23.00 -0.38 3.81
C HIS A 269 -21.80 -1.23 4.24
N LEU A 270 -20.98 -1.62 3.25
CA LEU A 270 -19.74 -2.36 3.44
C LEU A 270 -18.54 -1.48 3.10
N ILE A 271 -17.66 -1.23 4.07
CA ILE A 271 -16.48 -0.39 3.86
C ILE A 271 -15.24 -1.25 3.61
N ASN A 272 -14.65 -1.10 2.43
CA ASN A 272 -13.31 -1.59 2.15
C ASN A 272 -12.27 -0.65 2.78
N ASN A 273 -11.74 -1.05 3.94
CA ASN A 273 -10.75 -0.33 4.72
C ASN A 273 -9.39 -1.05 4.71
N ALA A 274 -9.02 -1.64 3.56
CA ALA A 274 -7.90 -2.56 3.39
C ALA A 274 -6.62 -2.16 4.16
N TYR A 275 -6.18 -0.91 4.03
CA TYR A 275 -4.97 -0.39 4.67
C TYR A 275 -5.21 0.94 5.39
N GLY A 276 -6.41 1.13 5.94
CA GLY A 276 -6.77 2.39 6.59
C GLY A 276 -6.62 2.41 8.11
N LEU A 277 -6.36 1.28 8.78
CA LEU A 277 -6.15 1.27 10.25
C LEU A 277 -4.91 2.05 10.71
N GLN A 278 -3.96 2.25 9.80
CA GLN A 278 -2.77 3.07 10.00
C GLN A 278 -2.99 4.59 9.86
N SER A 279 -4.24 5.03 9.65
CA SER A 279 -4.61 6.42 9.51
C SER A 279 -5.74 6.78 10.48
N GLU A 280 -5.44 7.65 11.44
CA GLU A 280 -6.41 8.16 12.41
C GLU A 280 -7.57 8.90 11.72
N GLN A 281 -7.29 9.66 10.66
CA GLN A 281 -8.33 10.35 9.88
C GLN A 281 -9.34 9.37 9.29
N ILE A 282 -8.87 8.34 8.58
CA ILE A 282 -9.73 7.30 7.99
C ILE A 282 -10.54 6.58 9.07
N CYS A 283 -9.90 6.23 10.19
CA CYS A 283 -10.57 5.55 11.30
C CYS A 283 -11.65 6.44 11.94
N ASN A 284 -11.37 7.73 12.12
CA ASN A 284 -12.34 8.69 12.62
C ASN A 284 -13.51 8.86 11.64
N ASP A 285 -13.28 8.86 10.33
CA ASP A 285 -14.37 8.94 9.35
C ASP A 285 -15.30 7.72 9.42
N ILE A 286 -14.75 6.52 9.63
CA ILE A 286 -15.54 5.30 9.84
C ILE A 286 -16.32 5.39 11.18
N GLU A 287 -15.70 5.88 12.25
CA GLU A 287 -16.35 6.13 13.54
C GLU A 287 -17.50 7.14 13.42
N GLN A 288 -17.34 8.20 12.63
CA GLN A 288 -18.42 9.16 12.39
C GLN A 288 -19.52 8.57 11.51
N ALA A 289 -19.17 7.74 10.54
CA ALA A 289 -20.13 7.09 9.65
C ALA A 289 -21.06 6.14 10.42
N SER A 290 -20.51 5.35 11.37
CA SER A 290 -21.32 4.45 12.21
C SER A 290 -22.28 5.20 13.15
N ARG A 291 -21.93 6.42 13.57
CA ARG A 291 -22.76 7.25 14.45
C ARG A 291 -23.85 8.02 13.71
N LYS A 292 -23.56 8.49 12.50
CA LYS A 292 -24.43 9.42 11.75
C LYS A 292 -25.29 8.74 10.70
N GLY A 293 -25.04 7.47 10.41
CA GLY A 293 -25.76 6.71 9.39
C GLY A 293 -25.64 5.22 9.63
N ARG A 294 -25.68 4.44 8.56
CA ARG A 294 -25.62 2.99 8.58
C ARG A 294 -24.28 2.50 8.06
N VAL A 295 -23.56 1.75 8.88
CA VAL A 295 -22.40 0.94 8.49
C VAL A 295 -22.59 -0.46 9.06
N ASP A 296 -22.65 -1.47 8.20
CA ASP A 296 -22.89 -2.85 8.64
C ASP A 296 -21.56 -3.55 8.95
N LEU A 297 -20.58 -3.40 8.04
CA LEU A 297 -19.30 -4.11 8.10
C LEU A 297 -18.18 -3.24 7.53
N PHE A 298 -16.96 -3.42 8.04
CA PHE A 298 -15.75 -2.91 7.42
C PHE A 298 -14.64 -3.96 7.43
N VAL A 299 -13.78 -3.96 6.42
CA VAL A 299 -12.76 -5.01 6.22
C VAL A 299 -11.37 -4.41 6.05
N GLN A 300 -10.39 -4.95 6.76
CA GLN A 300 -8.98 -4.54 6.70
C GLN A 300 -8.06 -5.72 6.44
N SER A 301 -6.88 -5.48 5.88
CA SER A 301 -5.82 -6.50 5.74
C SER A 301 -4.92 -6.51 6.97
N CYS A 302 -4.45 -7.69 7.35
CA CYS A 302 -3.47 -7.81 8.43
C CYS A 302 -2.09 -7.31 7.97
N ASP A 303 -1.63 -7.76 6.81
CA ASP A 303 -0.29 -7.44 6.28
C ASP A 303 -0.04 -5.94 6.15
N LYS A 304 -1.02 -5.19 5.61
CA LYS A 304 -0.86 -3.76 5.34
C LYS A 304 -0.93 -2.87 6.57
N ASN A 305 -1.48 -3.35 7.67
CA ASN A 305 -1.68 -2.55 8.89
C ASN A 305 -0.83 -3.01 10.07
N PHE A 306 -0.30 -4.24 10.03
CA PHE A 306 0.43 -4.85 11.14
C PHE A 306 1.75 -5.48 10.72
N MET A 307 2.21 -5.33 9.47
CA MET A 307 3.53 -5.80 9.02
C MET A 307 3.73 -7.32 9.18
N VAL A 308 2.67 -8.10 8.95
CA VAL A 308 2.66 -9.56 8.95
C VAL A 308 2.58 -10.12 7.52
N PRO A 309 2.81 -11.42 7.29
CA PRO A 309 2.62 -12.02 5.97
C PRO A 309 1.21 -11.81 5.39
N VAL A 310 1.14 -11.74 4.06
CA VAL A 310 -0.13 -11.68 3.32
C VAL A 310 -0.94 -12.95 3.61
N GLY A 311 -2.24 -12.78 3.90
CA GLY A 311 -3.15 -13.91 4.07
C GLY A 311 -4.19 -13.76 5.18
N GLY A 312 -4.08 -12.72 6.00
CA GLY A 312 -5.08 -12.39 7.02
C GLY A 312 -5.90 -11.13 6.69
N ALA A 313 -7.16 -11.12 7.11
CA ALA A 313 -8.01 -9.95 7.11
C ALA A 313 -8.83 -9.87 8.39
N ILE A 314 -9.16 -8.65 8.81
CA ILE A 314 -10.01 -8.38 9.96
C ILE A 314 -11.33 -7.84 9.43
N VAL A 315 -12.44 -8.42 9.85
CA VAL A 315 -13.79 -7.89 9.62
C VAL A 315 -14.28 -7.31 10.93
N GLY A 316 -14.62 -6.03 10.95
CA GLY A 316 -15.21 -5.34 12.09
C GLY A 316 -16.67 -4.95 11.85
N ALA A 317 -17.43 -4.85 12.94
CA ALA A 317 -18.84 -4.48 12.92
C ALA A 317 -19.21 -3.63 14.15
N PHE A 318 -20.33 -2.91 14.02
CA PHE A 318 -20.94 -2.14 15.10
C PHE A 318 -22.10 -2.88 15.79
N SER A 319 -22.36 -4.14 15.38
CA SER A 319 -23.37 -5.02 15.97
C SER A 319 -22.77 -6.40 16.28
N ALA A 320 -23.03 -6.90 17.49
CA ALA A 320 -22.62 -8.23 17.92
C ALA A 320 -23.25 -9.34 17.06
N ASP A 321 -24.53 -9.19 16.73
CA ASP A 321 -25.26 -10.17 15.90
C ASP A 321 -24.70 -10.26 14.49
N VAL A 322 -24.28 -9.12 13.92
CA VAL A 322 -23.66 -9.07 12.59
C VAL A 322 -22.31 -9.80 12.58
N ILE A 323 -21.46 -9.56 13.59
CA ILE A 323 -20.14 -10.20 13.64
C ILE A 323 -20.21 -11.70 13.98
N ASP A 324 -21.19 -12.11 14.78
CA ASP A 324 -21.45 -13.54 15.04
C ASP A 324 -22.07 -14.20 13.81
N GLY A 325 -22.97 -13.52 13.13
CA GLY A 325 -23.58 -13.98 11.87
C GLY A 325 -22.55 -14.27 10.79
N ILE A 326 -21.58 -13.37 10.56
CA ILE A 326 -20.53 -13.61 9.56
C ILE A 326 -19.56 -14.74 9.97
N SER A 327 -19.32 -14.95 11.27
CA SER A 327 -18.47 -16.06 11.73
C SER A 327 -19.04 -17.43 11.33
N ARG A 328 -20.37 -17.58 11.42
CA ARG A 328 -21.11 -18.82 11.12
C ARG A 328 -21.24 -19.14 9.63
N ILE A 329 -20.99 -18.18 8.74
CA ILE A 329 -21.07 -18.46 7.30
C ILE A 329 -19.81 -19.13 6.74
N TYR A 330 -18.70 -19.10 7.47
CA TYR A 330 -17.45 -19.72 7.03
C TYR A 330 -17.56 -21.25 7.17
N PRO A 331 -17.47 -22.02 6.07
CA PRO A 331 -17.65 -23.46 6.13
C PRO A 331 -16.35 -24.16 6.53
N GLY A 332 -16.33 -24.76 7.73
CA GLY A 332 -15.19 -25.58 8.16
C GLY A 332 -14.18 -24.86 9.05
N ARG A 333 -13.11 -25.59 9.37
CA ARG A 333 -11.94 -25.04 10.06
C ARG A 333 -11.11 -24.19 9.10
N ALA A 334 -10.32 -23.29 9.66
CA ALA A 334 -9.44 -22.42 8.89
C ALA A 334 -8.00 -22.43 9.45
N SER A 335 -7.05 -21.90 8.68
CA SER A 335 -5.66 -21.77 9.15
C SER A 335 -5.59 -20.87 10.40
N ALA A 336 -4.73 -21.23 11.35
CA ALA A 336 -4.44 -20.42 12.52
C ALA A 336 -3.35 -19.37 12.25
N ASP A 337 -2.54 -19.52 11.19
CA ASP A 337 -1.30 -18.76 11.00
C ASP A 337 -1.52 -17.25 11.02
N PRO A 338 -2.53 -16.67 10.31
CA PRO A 338 -2.74 -15.23 10.35
C PRO A 338 -3.17 -14.72 11.73
N SER A 339 -3.79 -15.57 12.56
CA SER A 339 -4.11 -15.24 13.95
C SER A 339 -2.88 -15.33 14.85
N ILE A 340 -2.00 -16.31 14.61
CA ILE A 340 -0.73 -16.48 15.31
C ILE A 340 0.18 -15.28 15.04
N ASP A 341 0.39 -14.95 13.75
CA ASP A 341 1.22 -13.82 13.32
C ASP A 341 0.74 -12.52 13.97
N LEU A 342 -0.56 -12.22 13.85
CA LEU A 342 -1.13 -11.01 14.43
C LEU A 342 -0.99 -10.96 15.96
N LEU A 343 -1.18 -12.09 16.65
CA LEU A 343 -1.04 -12.16 18.10
C LEU A 343 0.40 -11.91 18.55
N ILE A 344 1.36 -12.61 17.93
CA ILE A 344 2.79 -12.42 18.21
C ILE A 344 3.18 -10.96 17.98
N THR A 345 2.80 -10.40 16.82
CA THR A 345 3.15 -9.03 16.46
C THR A 345 2.56 -8.01 17.42
N LEU A 346 1.28 -8.13 17.80
CA LEU A 346 0.66 -7.19 18.73
C LEU A 346 1.22 -7.29 20.15
N LEU A 347 1.59 -8.50 20.61
CA LEU A 347 2.28 -8.67 21.91
C LEU A 347 3.69 -8.08 21.88
N SER A 348 4.42 -8.25 20.77
CA SER A 348 5.76 -7.72 20.57
C SER A 348 5.77 -6.19 20.40
N MET A 349 4.78 -5.63 19.69
CA MET A 349 4.64 -4.18 19.56
C MET A 349 4.20 -3.50 20.87
N GLY A 350 3.29 -4.13 21.61
CA GLY A 350 2.53 -3.42 22.64
C GLY A 350 1.73 -2.24 22.07
N THR A 351 1.01 -1.54 22.94
CA THR A 351 0.27 -0.33 22.55
C THR A 351 1.26 0.79 22.22
N SER A 352 2.34 0.92 22.99
CA SER A 352 3.36 1.95 22.79
C SER A 352 4.05 1.83 21.42
N GLY A 353 4.46 0.62 21.02
CA GLY A 353 5.09 0.39 19.71
C GLY A 353 4.12 0.58 18.55
N TYR A 354 2.89 0.05 18.64
CA TYR A 354 1.90 0.18 17.58
C TYR A 354 1.54 1.65 17.29
N LEU A 355 1.25 2.43 18.34
CA LEU A 355 0.93 3.85 18.20
C LEU A 355 2.15 4.67 17.75
N SER A 356 3.36 4.30 18.19
CA SER A 356 4.60 4.93 17.73
C SER A 356 4.78 4.80 16.22
N LEU A 357 4.52 3.61 15.64
CA LEU A 357 4.59 3.39 14.19
C LEU A 357 3.58 4.22 13.41
N ILE A 358 2.33 4.31 13.89
CA ILE A 358 1.30 5.17 13.29
C ILE A 358 1.73 6.65 13.36
N LYS A 359 2.27 7.08 14.50
CA LYS A 359 2.76 8.44 14.70
C LYS A 359 3.93 8.76 13.78
N GLU A 360 4.94 7.89 13.70
CA GLU A 360 6.09 8.05 12.80
C GLU A 360 5.67 8.20 11.35
N ARG A 361 4.79 7.31 10.87
CA ARG A 361 4.20 7.41 9.53
C ARG A 361 3.52 8.75 9.30
N THR A 362 2.67 9.17 10.23
CA THR A 362 1.78 10.34 10.09
C THR A 362 2.52 11.66 10.23
N THR A 363 3.44 11.78 11.20
CA THR A 363 4.08 13.06 11.53
C THR A 363 5.47 13.23 10.94
N LYS A 364 6.11 12.15 10.47
CA LYS A 364 7.45 12.21 9.87
C LYS A 364 7.45 11.74 8.41
N CYS A 365 7.09 10.48 8.15
CA CYS A 365 7.30 9.89 6.82
C CYS A 365 6.36 10.48 5.76
N TYR A 366 5.07 10.61 6.05
CA TYR A 366 4.11 11.19 5.09
C TYR A 366 4.42 12.66 4.76
N PRO A 367 4.65 13.57 5.72
CA PRO A 367 5.06 14.94 5.42
C PRO A 367 6.38 15.00 4.64
N ALA A 368 7.40 14.23 5.04
CA ALA A 368 8.68 14.22 4.33
C ALA A 368 8.53 13.75 2.87
N LEU A 369 7.75 12.70 2.62
CA LEU A 369 7.48 12.22 1.27
C LEU A 369 6.66 13.24 0.46
N ARG A 370 5.62 13.82 1.06
CA ARG A 370 4.76 14.83 0.43
C ARG A 370 5.56 16.06 0.01
N ASP A 371 6.30 16.64 0.94
CA ASP A 371 7.04 17.88 0.72
C ASP A 371 8.21 17.63 -0.23
N GLY A 372 8.88 16.49 -0.09
CA GLY A 372 9.94 16.06 -1.00
C GLY A 372 9.45 15.84 -2.43
N ILE A 373 8.31 15.17 -2.62
CA ILE A 373 7.69 14.98 -3.93
C ILE A 373 7.16 16.29 -4.51
N ALA A 374 6.57 17.16 -3.70
CA ALA A 374 6.11 18.47 -4.16
C ALA A 374 7.26 19.34 -4.66
N LYS A 375 8.38 19.36 -3.91
CA LYS A 375 9.61 20.04 -4.34
C LYS A 375 10.16 19.44 -5.64
N TRP A 376 10.32 18.11 -5.69
CA TRP A 376 10.77 17.42 -6.89
C TRP A 376 9.88 17.69 -8.10
N ALA A 377 8.56 17.68 -7.93
CA ALA A 377 7.60 17.96 -8.99
C ALA A 377 7.82 19.37 -9.56
N SER A 378 7.90 20.37 -8.67
CA SER A 378 8.16 21.76 -9.07
C SER A 378 9.49 21.91 -9.84
N GLU A 379 10.56 21.24 -9.41
CA GLU A 379 11.87 21.26 -10.09
C GLU A 379 11.83 20.62 -11.48
N MET A 380 10.96 19.62 -11.67
CA MET A 380 10.81 18.89 -12.93
C MET A 380 9.71 19.47 -13.85
N GLY A 381 9.01 20.52 -13.42
CA GLY A 381 7.87 21.10 -14.14
C GLY A 381 6.62 20.21 -14.12
N GLU A 382 6.46 19.39 -13.08
CA GLU A 382 5.28 18.55 -12.82
C GLU A 382 4.48 19.12 -11.64
N THR A 383 3.30 18.54 -11.37
CA THR A 383 2.38 19.02 -10.32
C THR A 383 1.84 17.85 -9.49
N VAL A 384 1.69 18.07 -8.18
CA VAL A 384 1.05 17.09 -7.27
C VAL A 384 -0.46 17.09 -7.52
N LEU A 385 -1.05 15.91 -7.72
CA LEU A 385 -2.46 15.69 -8.06
C LEU A 385 -3.29 15.18 -6.86
N SER A 386 -2.80 15.37 -5.65
CA SER A 386 -3.33 14.70 -4.45
C SER A 386 -4.09 15.65 -3.55
N SER A 387 -5.25 15.20 -3.07
CA SER A 387 -5.96 15.90 -2.01
C SER A 387 -5.21 15.80 -0.67
N PRO A 388 -5.23 16.87 0.15
CA PRO A 388 -4.91 16.75 1.58
C PRO A 388 -5.76 15.68 2.29
N ALA A 389 -6.91 15.30 1.73
CA ALA A 389 -7.79 14.27 2.27
C ALA A 389 -7.31 12.83 2.07
N ASN A 390 -6.30 12.56 1.23
CA ASN A 390 -5.68 11.22 1.16
C ASN A 390 -4.46 11.18 2.10
N PRO A 391 -4.54 10.53 3.28
CA PRO A 391 -3.50 10.63 4.31
C PRO A 391 -2.35 9.62 4.13
N ILE A 392 -2.34 8.87 3.03
CA ILE A 392 -1.41 7.76 2.81
C ILE A 392 -0.72 7.86 1.44
N SER A 393 -1.47 8.14 0.37
CA SER A 393 -1.01 8.05 -1.01
C SER A 393 -0.92 9.42 -1.68
N ILE A 394 0.09 9.58 -2.54
CA ILE A 394 0.42 10.82 -3.25
C ILE A 394 0.63 10.48 -4.72
N ALA A 395 -0.09 11.16 -5.60
CA ALA A 395 0.06 11.19 -7.03
C ALA A 395 0.74 12.49 -7.49
N VAL A 396 1.67 12.37 -8.43
CA VAL A 396 2.32 13.47 -9.14
C VAL A 396 2.15 13.28 -10.64
N SER A 397 1.86 14.35 -11.37
CA SER A 397 1.68 14.29 -12.81
C SER A 397 2.96 13.86 -13.54
N LEU A 398 2.77 13.34 -14.74
CA LEU A 398 3.83 13.03 -15.70
C LEU A 398 3.51 13.68 -17.06
N ARG A 399 3.03 14.94 -17.04
CA ARG A 399 2.57 15.67 -18.24
C ARG A 399 3.69 15.86 -19.24
N ASN A 400 4.90 16.13 -18.76
CA ASN A 400 6.05 16.26 -19.63
C ASN A 400 6.38 14.93 -20.29
N LEU A 401 6.20 13.80 -19.59
CA LEU A 401 6.43 12.48 -20.20
C LEU A 401 5.33 12.09 -21.18
N ASP A 402 4.08 12.47 -20.91
CA ASP A 402 2.97 12.33 -21.87
C ASP A 402 3.32 13.01 -23.20
N ALA A 403 3.82 14.26 -23.15
CA ALA A 403 4.21 15.02 -24.33
C ALA A 403 5.34 14.34 -25.13
N LEU A 404 6.26 13.65 -24.46
CA LEU A 404 7.33 12.87 -25.11
C LEU A 404 6.85 11.53 -25.68
N CYS A 405 5.65 11.09 -25.31
CA CYS A 405 5.11 9.78 -25.65
C CYS A 405 3.83 9.87 -26.49
N ASN A 406 3.59 10.99 -27.19
CA ASN A 406 2.35 11.23 -27.95
C ASN A 406 1.99 10.09 -28.90
N ASP A 407 2.97 9.55 -29.64
CA ASP A 407 2.75 8.46 -30.61
C ASP A 407 2.40 7.13 -29.94
N ARG A 408 2.82 6.95 -28.67
CA ARG A 408 2.59 5.73 -27.90
C ARG A 408 2.49 6.04 -26.39
N PRO A 409 1.31 6.46 -25.90
CA PRO A 409 1.13 6.89 -24.50
C PRO A 409 1.55 5.84 -23.45
N SER A 410 1.47 4.55 -23.80
CA SER A 410 1.92 3.45 -22.93
C SER A 410 3.42 3.52 -22.58
N ASN A 411 4.23 4.25 -23.34
CA ASN A 411 5.67 4.39 -23.09
C ASN A 411 5.98 5.07 -21.76
N VAL A 412 5.06 5.88 -21.21
CA VAL A 412 5.21 6.49 -19.88
C VAL A 412 5.43 5.43 -18.80
N CYS A 413 4.85 4.23 -18.96
CA CYS A 413 5.06 3.08 -18.06
C CYS A 413 6.52 2.64 -17.95
N ALA A 414 7.40 2.97 -18.91
CA ALA A 414 8.81 2.65 -18.84
C ALA A 414 9.51 3.32 -17.64
N LEU A 415 9.00 4.47 -17.16
CA LEU A 415 9.48 5.07 -15.90
C LEU A 415 9.28 4.10 -14.74
N GLY A 416 8.12 3.42 -14.68
CA GLY A 416 7.84 2.40 -13.66
C GLY A 416 8.84 1.24 -13.73
N SER A 417 9.15 0.75 -14.92
CA SER A 417 10.17 -0.29 -15.11
C SER A 417 11.56 0.18 -14.70
N MET A 418 11.92 1.43 -14.97
CA MET A 418 13.22 2.02 -14.58
C MET A 418 13.36 2.18 -13.07
N LEU A 419 12.28 2.52 -12.37
CA LEU A 419 12.25 2.57 -10.91
C LEU A 419 12.38 1.15 -10.32
N PHE A 420 11.62 0.19 -10.85
CA PHE A 420 11.67 -1.19 -10.40
C PHE A 420 13.06 -1.81 -10.58
N SER A 421 13.72 -1.58 -11.72
CA SER A 421 15.09 -2.08 -11.97
C SER A 421 16.15 -1.43 -11.07
N ARG A 422 15.79 -0.37 -10.34
CA ARG A 422 16.63 0.34 -9.36
C ARG A 422 16.18 0.05 -7.93
N ASN A 423 15.50 -1.08 -7.71
CA ASN A 423 15.03 -1.57 -6.42
C ASN A 423 13.98 -0.68 -5.74
N ILE A 424 13.26 0.15 -6.50
CA ILE A 424 12.09 0.87 -5.98
C ILE A 424 10.85 0.00 -6.19
N SER A 425 10.28 -0.48 -5.08
CA SER A 425 9.00 -1.19 -5.06
C SER A 425 7.86 -0.27 -4.63
N GLY A 426 6.62 -0.60 -5.00
CA GLY A 426 5.43 0.15 -4.59
C GLY A 426 5.13 1.45 -5.35
N ALA A 427 6.11 2.02 -6.06
CA ALA A 427 5.89 3.12 -7.00
C ALA A 427 5.05 2.66 -8.20
N ARG A 428 3.93 3.32 -8.46
CA ARG A 428 2.99 2.94 -9.53
C ARG A 428 2.86 4.05 -10.57
N VAL A 429 3.30 3.77 -11.79
CA VAL A 429 3.02 4.66 -12.94
C VAL A 429 1.67 4.26 -13.54
N VAL A 430 0.78 5.25 -13.69
CA VAL A 430 -0.55 5.09 -14.29
C VAL A 430 -0.58 5.90 -15.59
N PRO A 431 -0.70 5.24 -16.75
CA PRO A 431 -0.85 5.95 -18.02
C PRO A 431 -2.26 6.57 -18.12
N LYS A 432 -2.38 7.72 -18.81
CA LYS A 432 -3.68 8.36 -19.07
C LYS A 432 -4.65 7.48 -19.88
N GLU A 433 -4.12 6.56 -20.66
CA GLU A 433 -4.88 5.66 -21.53
C GLU A 433 -4.49 4.21 -21.24
N ALA A 434 -5.42 3.45 -20.66
CA ALA A 434 -5.31 2.01 -20.47
C ALA A 434 -6.71 1.41 -20.38
N ASN A 435 -7.03 0.41 -21.20
CA ASN A 435 -8.31 -0.29 -21.08
C ASN A 435 -8.11 -1.62 -20.37
N ALA A 436 -9.09 -2.00 -19.54
CA ALA A 436 -9.09 -3.30 -18.87
C ALA A 436 -10.47 -3.93 -18.93
N VAL A 437 -10.51 -5.25 -19.14
CA VAL A 437 -11.69 -6.08 -18.95
C VAL A 437 -11.42 -7.02 -17.77
N ILE A 438 -12.29 -7.00 -16.77
CA ILE A 438 -12.15 -7.80 -15.54
C ILE A 438 -13.50 -8.43 -15.25
N ASP A 439 -13.56 -9.77 -15.36
CA ASP A 439 -14.76 -10.57 -15.09
C ASP A 439 -16.03 -10.02 -15.79
N GLY A 440 -15.89 -9.62 -17.06
CA GLY A 440 -16.98 -9.09 -17.88
C GLY A 440 -17.23 -7.57 -17.78
N LEU A 441 -16.62 -6.88 -16.81
CA LEU A 441 -16.72 -5.43 -16.69
C LEU A 441 -15.60 -4.74 -17.48
N THR A 442 -15.97 -3.76 -18.31
CA THR A 442 -15.04 -2.98 -19.13
C THR A 442 -14.77 -1.64 -18.47
N PHE A 443 -13.49 -1.32 -18.30
CA PHE A 443 -13.03 -0.07 -17.71
C PHE A 443 -12.14 0.69 -18.69
N GLN A 444 -12.50 1.94 -18.93
CA GLN A 444 -11.64 2.91 -19.60
C GLN A 444 -10.68 3.53 -18.59
N CYS A 445 -9.46 3.80 -19.05
CA CYS A 445 -8.39 4.43 -18.27
C CYS A 445 -8.13 3.72 -16.92
N TRP A 446 -8.07 2.38 -16.95
CA TRP A 446 -7.86 1.54 -15.78
C TRP A 446 -6.56 1.89 -15.03
N GLY A 447 -6.70 2.04 -13.73
CA GLY A 447 -5.68 2.53 -12.82
C GLY A 447 -5.93 3.97 -12.42
N SER A 448 -6.70 4.73 -13.22
CA SER A 448 -6.98 6.15 -12.97
C SER A 448 -8.18 6.43 -12.08
N HIS A 449 -9.01 5.43 -11.81
CA HIS A 449 -10.24 5.54 -11.00
C HIS A 449 -11.33 6.42 -11.65
N THR A 450 -11.13 6.80 -12.91
CA THR A 450 -12.06 7.57 -13.74
C THR A 450 -11.93 7.12 -15.20
N SER A 451 -12.93 7.39 -16.03
CA SER A 451 -12.85 7.18 -17.49
C SER A 451 -12.16 8.33 -18.23
N SER A 452 -11.87 9.45 -17.56
CA SER A 452 -11.36 10.66 -18.22
C SER A 452 -10.24 11.34 -17.41
N PRO A 453 -9.08 10.69 -17.20
CA PRO A 453 -7.94 11.33 -16.54
C PRO A 453 -7.34 12.43 -17.43
N THR A 454 -6.74 13.45 -16.81
CA THR A 454 -6.16 14.59 -17.53
C THR A 454 -4.68 14.43 -17.89
N CYS A 455 -3.99 13.46 -17.30
CA CYS A 455 -2.61 13.08 -17.59
C CYS A 455 -2.26 11.71 -17.00
N SER A 456 -1.13 11.17 -17.44
CA SER A 456 -0.44 10.09 -16.74
C SER A 456 0.16 10.61 -15.44
N TYR A 457 0.36 9.73 -14.46
CA TYR A 457 0.90 10.12 -13.17
C TYR A 457 1.68 8.99 -12.49
N LEU A 458 2.53 9.36 -11.54
CA LEU A 458 3.23 8.47 -10.63
C LEU A 458 2.56 8.51 -9.26
N VAL A 459 2.28 7.35 -8.68
CA VAL A 459 1.76 7.20 -7.32
C VAL A 459 2.82 6.62 -6.41
N VAL A 460 2.96 7.22 -5.23
CA VAL A 460 3.74 6.74 -4.09
C VAL A 460 2.89 6.81 -2.82
N ALA A 461 3.38 6.22 -1.73
CA ALA A 461 2.67 6.23 -0.46
C ALA A 461 3.62 6.13 0.73
N ALA A 462 3.22 6.73 1.86
CA ALA A 462 3.85 6.52 3.15
C ALA A 462 2.97 5.61 4.01
N ALA A 463 3.24 4.31 3.93
CA ALA A 463 2.59 3.28 4.73
C ALA A 463 3.35 3.00 6.05
N ILE A 464 2.68 2.37 7.00
CA ILE A 464 3.23 1.98 8.30
C ILE A 464 4.49 1.12 8.10
N GLY A 465 5.53 1.42 8.87
CA GLY A 465 6.84 0.77 8.75
C GLY A 465 7.81 1.43 7.78
N MET A 466 7.38 2.38 6.94
CA MET A 466 8.30 3.20 6.14
C MET A 466 9.26 3.97 7.04
N LYS A 467 10.54 4.06 6.65
CA LYS A 467 11.54 4.85 7.36
C LYS A 467 11.73 6.20 6.72
N GLN A 468 12.02 7.22 7.54
CA GLN A 468 12.20 8.58 7.03
C GLN A 468 13.39 8.67 6.06
N GLU A 469 14.42 7.85 6.26
CA GLU A 469 15.60 7.73 5.39
C GLU A 469 15.31 7.16 3.99
N ASP A 470 14.19 6.45 3.81
CA ASP A 470 13.79 5.93 2.50
C ASP A 470 13.44 7.07 1.53
N VAL A 471 12.95 8.21 2.05
CA VAL A 471 12.47 9.35 1.25
C VAL A 471 13.59 9.98 0.39
N PRO A 472 14.72 10.46 0.94
CA PRO A 472 15.78 11.05 0.13
C PRO A 472 16.40 10.07 -0.86
N LEU A 473 16.56 8.79 -0.48
CA LEU A 473 17.07 7.75 -1.38
C LEU A 473 16.13 7.55 -2.57
N PHE A 474 14.83 7.45 -2.33
CA PHE A 474 13.82 7.36 -3.36
C PHE A 474 13.83 8.58 -4.30
N LEU A 475 13.88 9.80 -3.77
CA LEU A 475 13.86 11.03 -4.59
C LEU A 475 15.09 11.14 -5.50
N ASN A 476 16.26 10.69 -5.04
CA ASN A 476 17.47 10.63 -5.85
C ASN A 476 17.32 9.65 -7.02
N VAL A 477 16.80 8.45 -6.75
CA VAL A 477 16.55 7.42 -7.78
C VAL A 477 15.49 7.88 -8.78
N LEU A 478 14.42 8.50 -8.29
CA LEU A 478 13.35 9.07 -9.12
C LEU A 478 13.91 10.14 -10.07
N SER A 479 14.73 11.05 -9.56
CA SER A 479 15.35 12.11 -10.36
C SER A 479 16.26 11.57 -11.46
N ASP A 480 17.11 10.59 -11.15
CA ASP A 480 17.96 9.92 -12.15
C ASP A 480 17.12 9.20 -13.22
N ALA A 481 16.13 8.42 -12.79
CA ALA A 481 15.26 7.67 -13.68
C ALA A 481 14.47 8.59 -14.61
N TYR A 482 13.92 9.69 -14.07
CA TYR A 482 13.17 10.68 -14.84
C TYR A 482 14.04 11.40 -15.88
N ARG A 483 15.26 11.83 -15.51
CA ARG A 483 16.21 12.44 -16.46
C ARG A 483 16.61 11.47 -17.58
N LYS A 484 16.92 10.22 -17.23
CA LYS A 484 17.26 9.18 -18.21
C LYS A 484 16.07 8.85 -19.12
N PHE A 485 14.85 8.85 -18.60
CA PHE A 485 13.64 8.71 -19.41
C PHE A 485 13.55 9.84 -20.43
N ARG A 486 13.69 11.10 -19.97
CA ARG A 486 13.65 12.27 -20.85
C ARG A 486 14.75 12.23 -21.91
N ALA A 487 15.97 11.80 -21.57
CA ALA A 487 17.05 11.64 -22.54
C ALA A 487 16.72 10.59 -23.62
N LYS A 488 16.12 9.46 -23.21
CA LYS A 488 15.78 8.36 -24.13
C LYS A 488 14.61 8.69 -25.06
N TYR A 489 13.53 9.25 -24.52
CA TYR A 489 12.29 9.50 -25.25
C TYR A 489 12.18 10.92 -25.80
N GLY A 490 12.94 11.85 -25.26
CA GLY A 490 12.86 13.26 -25.61
C GLY A 490 13.55 13.65 -26.90
N ARG A 491 14.04 12.68 -27.71
CA ARG A 491 14.84 12.85 -28.94
C ARG A 491 14.94 14.31 -29.38
N PRO A 492 15.89 15.09 -28.82
CA PRO A 492 15.86 16.53 -28.99
C PRO A 492 16.11 16.91 -30.45
N ILE A 493 16.90 16.12 -31.17
CA ILE A 493 17.22 16.29 -32.58
C ILE A 493 16.58 15.13 -33.35
N GLN A 494 15.65 15.46 -34.24
CA GLN A 494 14.99 14.56 -35.17
C GLN A 494 15.72 14.52 -36.52
N ASP A 495 16.32 15.65 -36.90
CA ASP A 495 17.04 15.83 -38.16
C ASP A 495 18.21 16.81 -37.96
N PHE A 496 19.29 16.59 -38.70
CA PHE A 496 20.51 17.39 -38.63
C PHE A 496 21.09 17.59 -40.01
N GLU A 497 21.37 18.83 -40.38
CA GLU A 497 22.00 19.17 -41.65
C GLU A 497 23.35 19.85 -41.45
N VAL A 498 24.27 19.58 -42.37
CA VAL A 498 25.53 20.31 -42.49
C VAL A 498 25.58 20.97 -43.87
N ASN A 499 25.66 22.30 -43.92
CA ASN A 499 25.62 23.09 -45.15
C ASN A 499 24.42 22.79 -46.07
N GLY A 500 23.28 22.40 -45.48
CA GLY A 500 22.05 22.04 -46.22
C GLY A 500 22.00 20.58 -46.70
N GLU A 501 22.99 19.75 -46.37
CA GLU A 501 22.95 18.31 -46.60
C GLU A 501 22.41 17.59 -45.35
N SER A 502 21.32 16.83 -45.49
CA SER A 502 20.75 16.04 -44.40
C SER A 502 21.65 14.86 -44.05
N MET A 503 21.95 14.73 -42.76
CA MET A 503 22.87 13.73 -42.26
C MET A 503 22.13 12.50 -41.72
N ILE A 504 22.72 11.32 -41.92
CA ILE A 504 22.27 10.10 -41.25
C ILE A 504 22.71 10.16 -39.78
N CYS A 505 21.72 10.21 -38.88
CA CYS A 505 21.94 10.23 -37.43
C CYS A 505 21.84 8.81 -36.86
N GLU A 506 22.98 8.23 -36.44
CA GLU A 506 23.02 6.92 -35.78
C GLU A 506 22.87 7.08 -34.26
N PRO A 507 21.82 6.53 -33.62
CA PRO A 507 21.62 6.68 -32.19
C PRO A 507 22.56 5.76 -31.39
N ASN A 508 23.26 6.32 -30.41
CA ASN A 508 24.02 5.57 -29.40
C ASN A 508 23.12 5.11 -28.24
N PRO A 509 23.52 4.04 -27.51
CA PRO A 509 22.76 3.55 -26.34
C PRO A 509 22.56 4.56 -25.20
N ASP A 510 23.42 5.59 -25.11
CA ASP A 510 23.34 6.67 -24.12
C ASP A 510 22.41 7.82 -24.55
N GLY A 511 21.81 7.74 -25.73
CA GLY A 511 20.91 8.75 -26.30
C GLY A 511 21.61 9.84 -27.13
N SER A 512 22.94 9.80 -27.25
CA SER A 512 23.67 10.68 -28.18
C SER A 512 23.48 10.25 -29.64
N LEU A 513 23.65 11.17 -30.59
CA LEU A 513 23.65 10.88 -32.03
C LEU A 513 25.07 10.91 -32.58
N LEU A 514 25.47 9.85 -33.27
CA LEU A 514 26.69 9.82 -34.08
C LEU A 514 26.36 10.25 -35.49
N ILE A 515 27.14 11.21 -36.00
CA ILE A 515 27.00 11.75 -37.35
C ILE A 515 28.38 11.76 -37.99
N ARG A 516 28.45 11.24 -39.22
CA ARG A 516 29.69 11.20 -40.00
C ARG A 516 29.59 12.18 -41.15
N TRP A 517 30.36 13.26 -41.09
CA TRP A 517 30.44 14.26 -42.13
C TRP A 517 31.88 14.39 -42.62
N SER A 518 32.06 14.62 -43.93
CA SER A 518 33.36 14.72 -44.57
C SER A 518 33.69 16.17 -44.90
N THR A 519 34.94 16.58 -44.64
CA THR A 519 35.46 17.88 -45.09
C THR A 519 35.91 17.86 -46.56
N ALA A 520 35.68 16.77 -47.29
CA ALA A 520 35.99 16.66 -48.71
C ALA A 520 35.31 17.79 -49.51
N GLY A 521 36.06 18.44 -50.39
CA GLY A 521 35.60 19.61 -51.15
C GLY A 521 35.96 20.97 -50.51
N PHE A 522 36.37 21.01 -49.24
CA PHE A 522 36.95 22.21 -48.64
C PHE A 522 38.46 22.28 -48.90
N GLY A 523 38.87 23.26 -49.70
CA GLY A 523 40.30 23.56 -49.91
C GLY A 523 40.94 24.25 -48.70
N LYS A 524 42.29 24.24 -48.66
CA LYS A 524 43.08 24.92 -47.64
C LYS A 524 42.64 26.38 -47.45
N THR A 525 42.33 26.77 -46.21
CA THR A 525 41.87 28.13 -45.93
C THR A 525 43.04 29.11 -46.00
N LYS A 526 42.93 30.12 -46.88
CA LYS A 526 43.94 31.18 -47.03
C LYS A 526 44.05 32.04 -45.77
N SER A 527 45.23 32.65 -45.56
CA SER A 527 45.49 33.55 -44.44
C SER A 527 44.43 34.66 -44.35
N ARG A 528 44.00 34.97 -43.13
CA ARG A 528 42.92 35.92 -42.77
C ARG A 528 41.50 35.56 -43.24
N LYS A 529 41.25 34.35 -43.77
CA LYS A 529 39.90 33.85 -44.08
C LYS A 529 39.45 32.76 -43.10
N ARG A 530 38.13 32.58 -42.98
CA ARG A 530 37.47 31.46 -42.30
C ARG A 530 36.36 30.93 -43.20
N ASN A 531 36.07 29.64 -43.08
CA ASN A 531 34.92 29.01 -43.70
C ASN A 531 33.80 28.92 -42.66
N ALA A 532 32.56 29.18 -43.08
CA ALA A 532 31.38 28.97 -42.26
C ALA A 532 30.84 27.57 -42.55
N ILE A 533 30.75 26.72 -41.54
CA ILE A 533 29.94 25.50 -41.61
C ILE A 533 28.60 25.82 -40.97
N ARG A 534 27.53 25.78 -41.77
CA ARG A 534 26.16 25.94 -41.26
C ARG A 534 25.70 24.60 -40.71
N LEU A 535 25.36 24.59 -39.43
CA LEU A 535 24.75 23.46 -38.73
C LEU A 535 23.27 23.79 -38.53
N THR A 536 22.40 22.91 -39.00
CA THR A 536 20.94 23.03 -38.80
C THR A 536 20.48 21.87 -37.96
N PHE A 537 19.90 22.14 -36.80
CA PHE A 537 19.31 21.14 -35.92
C PHE A 537 17.79 21.29 -35.98
N ARG A 538 17.06 20.19 -36.19
CA ARG A 538 15.60 20.20 -36.15
C ARG A 538 15.11 19.19 -35.13
N GLY A 539 14.11 19.59 -34.36
CA GLY A 539 13.41 18.69 -33.47
C GLY A 539 12.23 19.36 -32.79
N ALA A 540 11.88 18.91 -31.59
CA ALA A 540 10.73 19.45 -30.87
C ALA A 540 10.86 20.94 -30.51
N PHE A 541 12.08 21.50 -30.55
CA PHE A 541 12.37 22.92 -30.36
C PHE A 541 12.28 23.77 -31.64
N GLY A 542 11.78 23.20 -32.74
CA GLY A 542 11.80 23.84 -34.05
C GLY A 542 13.14 23.67 -34.76
N GLU A 543 13.53 24.69 -35.53
CA GLU A 543 14.82 24.72 -36.24
C GLU A 543 15.80 25.65 -35.51
N LEU A 544 16.99 25.15 -35.21
CA LEU A 544 18.13 25.90 -34.69
C LEU A 544 19.22 25.94 -35.76
N ASN A 545 19.61 27.13 -36.19
CA ASN A 545 20.72 27.34 -37.11
C ASN A 545 21.92 27.89 -36.34
N HIS A 546 23.11 27.30 -36.54
CA HIS A 546 24.36 27.78 -35.97
C HIS A 546 25.50 27.76 -37.01
N ASN A 547 26.33 28.79 -37.04
CA ASN A 547 27.44 28.89 -38.00
C ASN A 547 28.79 28.69 -37.31
N LEU A 548 29.43 27.55 -37.54
CA LEU A 548 30.75 27.25 -37.01
C LEU A 548 31.86 27.83 -37.91
N GLN A 549 32.61 28.79 -37.40
CA GLN A 549 33.68 29.49 -38.13
C GLN A 549 35.02 28.77 -37.99
N CYS A 550 35.42 28.02 -39.01
CA CYS A 550 36.58 27.14 -38.96
C CYS A 550 37.62 27.43 -40.06
N LYS A 551 38.83 26.90 -39.89
CA LYS A 551 39.89 26.90 -40.90
C LYS A 551 40.29 25.45 -41.18
N PHE A 552 40.48 25.11 -42.44
CA PHE A 552 40.98 23.82 -42.86
C PHE A 552 42.44 23.94 -43.28
N TYR A 553 43.26 23.05 -42.74
CA TYR A 553 44.67 22.91 -43.05
C TYR A 553 44.94 21.51 -43.57
N ASP A 554 45.98 21.37 -44.40
CA ASP A 554 46.51 20.05 -44.71
C ASP A 554 47.06 19.38 -43.45
N SER A 555 47.00 18.05 -43.40
CA SER A 555 47.54 17.27 -42.27
C SER A 555 49.04 17.47 -42.07
N THR A 556 49.76 17.91 -43.12
CA THR A 556 51.19 18.22 -43.10
C THR A 556 51.49 19.70 -42.84
N ASP A 557 50.49 20.56 -42.67
CA ASP A 557 50.70 21.98 -42.38
C ASP A 557 51.18 22.18 -40.93
N SER A 558 52.19 23.04 -40.73
CA SER A 558 52.70 23.32 -39.39
C SER A 558 51.62 23.88 -38.46
N HIS A 559 50.61 24.61 -38.97
CA HIS A 559 49.49 25.11 -38.17
C HIS A 559 48.58 24.00 -37.64
N ALA A 560 48.59 22.81 -38.25
CA ALA A 560 47.89 21.64 -37.72
C ALA A 560 48.58 21.06 -36.46
N LEU A 561 49.82 21.48 -36.15
CA LEU A 561 50.61 21.01 -35.02
C LEU A 561 50.59 21.96 -33.80
N TRP A 562 50.31 23.25 -33.97
CA TRP A 562 50.36 24.26 -32.88
C TRP A 562 49.10 25.12 -32.71
N GLY A 563 48.12 25.04 -33.62
CA GLY A 563 46.86 25.78 -33.49
C GLY A 563 45.82 25.10 -32.59
N ASP A 564 44.84 25.87 -32.09
CA ASP A 564 43.69 25.34 -31.33
C ASP A 564 42.85 24.42 -32.22
N LYS A 565 43.04 23.11 -32.06
CA LYS A 565 42.26 22.10 -32.78
C LYS A 565 40.86 22.06 -32.20
N PHE A 566 39.85 22.20 -33.06
CA PHE A 566 38.47 21.97 -32.65
C PHE A 566 38.27 20.50 -32.25
N VAL A 567 37.93 20.25 -30.99
CA VAL A 567 37.64 18.93 -30.41
C VAL A 567 36.15 18.79 -30.14
N SER A 568 35.53 19.81 -29.53
CA SER A 568 34.11 19.79 -29.21
C SER A 568 33.52 21.19 -29.09
N MET A 569 32.20 21.28 -29.19
CA MET A 569 31.44 22.50 -28.95
C MET A 569 30.29 22.19 -27.99
N LYS A 570 30.03 23.12 -27.06
CA LYS A 570 28.83 23.13 -26.24
C LYS A 570 28.03 24.39 -26.57
N LEU A 571 26.79 24.19 -27.00
CA LEU A 571 25.83 25.25 -27.28
C LEU A 571 24.77 25.26 -26.18
N GLU A 572 24.64 26.38 -25.49
CA GLU A 572 23.51 26.64 -24.61
C GLU A 572 22.46 27.40 -25.43
N CYS A 573 21.23 26.90 -25.44
CA CYS A 573 20.18 27.39 -26.33
C CYS A 573 18.95 27.82 -25.53
N SER A 574 18.22 28.81 -26.05
CA SER A 574 16.93 29.24 -25.50
C SER A 574 15.83 29.14 -26.56
N THR A 575 14.59 28.95 -26.12
CA THR A 575 13.41 29.05 -26.99
C THR A 575 12.64 30.29 -26.57
N GLY A 576 12.52 31.27 -27.46
CA GLY A 576 11.77 32.50 -27.21
C GLY A 576 10.26 32.28 -27.29
N GLU A 577 9.46 33.29 -26.91
CA GLU A 577 7.98 33.26 -26.94
C GLU A 577 7.38 32.93 -28.33
N ALA A 578 8.16 33.10 -29.42
CA ALA A 578 7.77 32.80 -30.79
C ALA A 578 8.13 31.36 -31.27
N GLY A 579 8.67 30.50 -30.39
CA GLY A 579 8.94 29.08 -30.71
C GLY A 579 10.20 28.82 -31.56
N PHE A 580 11.01 29.84 -31.86
CA PHE A 580 12.30 29.66 -32.53
C PHE A 580 13.41 29.43 -31.49
N ALA A 581 14.21 28.39 -31.70
CA ALA A 581 15.40 28.11 -30.89
C ALA A 581 16.59 28.98 -31.35
N SER A 582 17.32 29.55 -30.40
CA SER A 582 18.54 30.32 -30.64
C SER A 582 19.66 29.93 -29.68
N VAL A 583 20.91 30.06 -30.13
CA VAL A 583 22.09 29.87 -29.27
C VAL A 583 22.26 31.13 -28.41
N VAL A 584 22.31 30.96 -27.08
CA VAL A 584 22.56 32.04 -26.11
C VAL A 584 23.98 32.05 -25.59
N GLN A 585 24.65 30.89 -25.56
CA GLN A 585 26.05 30.77 -25.18
C GLN A 585 26.75 29.68 -25.99
N GLU A 586 27.99 29.93 -26.39
CA GLU A 586 28.85 28.97 -27.09
C GLU A 586 30.17 28.79 -26.32
N GLU A 587 30.55 27.54 -26.10
CA GLU A 587 31.85 27.16 -25.56
C GLU A 587 32.54 26.21 -26.56
N LEU A 588 33.66 26.65 -27.12
CA LEU A 588 34.49 25.87 -28.05
C LEU A 588 35.70 25.31 -27.31
N LYS A 589 36.02 24.04 -27.56
CA LYS A 589 37.18 23.35 -26.97
C LYS A 589 38.03 22.67 -28.03
#